data_AF-F0WNP4-F1
#
_entry.id   AF-F0WNP4-F1
#
_cell.length_a   1.000
_cell.length_b   1.000
_cell.length_c   1.000
_cell.angle_alpha   90.00
_cell.angle_beta   90.00
_cell.angle_gamma   90.00
#
_symmetry.space_group_name_H-M   'P 1'
#
loop_
_entity.id
_entity.type
_entity.pdbx_description
1 polymer ?
#
loop_
_entity_poly.entity_id
_entity_poly.type
_entity_poly.pdbx_seq_one_letter_code
_entity_poly.pdbx_strand_id
1 'polypeptide(L)'
;MLKLNPSKSELVTQKRRQPNSAVNCVITQLNINPSQSSDFRVFGSSDRSISADSVPPSKPSGNVFANERVTNSNMRIFATDVLIHGILSKKGKVGWQTWKNRSFVLRGQELKYYTVESNGRNGALKGRMFVGGAKVQRVGGNVGNGLAFSLHCEDASSTRILAAPDTQTLMDWLTSLTIASSALIVSPTPDQTLLDHSRTTRLILIRHGHYHTPNDPNTAFDSPLTPMGLLQAQLTGQYLHEYLSTRSVFKRYQANFPICHTGVCRTVETAQCIVNRICELETKENPNFELSMREEVLFREAWPSNPYPTTNRTTLIHENVETAASDCARLRFVYRNMFRHLIPSDLDAEERPIEKEEQKRFANLYANITRGNIRPRDRYRVIVCHANIIRWFICQTFGIDGEGVWGKMRYHHCGITEFEIDSVGNIRLCSMNHTGHLRQELVTESF
;
A
#
# COMPACT_ATOMS: atom_id res chain seq x y z
N MET A 1 5.32 12.97 -60.15
CA MET A 1 4.11 13.81 -60.01
C MET A 1 3.12 13.10 -59.11
N LEU A 2 2.80 13.66 -57.96
CA LEU A 2 1.48 13.61 -57.33
C LEU A 2 1.51 14.61 -56.16
N LYS A 3 0.70 15.66 -56.31
CA LYS A 3 0.66 16.85 -55.47
C LYS A 3 -0.04 16.54 -54.15
N LEU A 4 0.54 17.04 -53.05
CA LEU A 4 -0.17 17.29 -51.80
C LEU A 4 -1.14 18.47 -52.01
N ASN A 5 -2.36 18.34 -51.50
CA ASN A 5 -3.14 19.48 -51.04
C ASN A 5 -4.04 19.05 -49.85
N PRO A 6 -4.05 19.81 -48.74
CA PRO A 6 -4.78 19.46 -47.53
C PRO A 6 -6.17 20.12 -47.51
N SER A 7 -7.19 19.42 -47.03
CA SER A 7 -8.46 20.05 -46.69
C SER A 7 -9.09 19.42 -45.45
N LYS A 8 -9.17 20.26 -44.39
CA LYS A 8 -10.23 20.35 -43.38
C LYS A 8 -10.82 19.03 -42.87
N SER A 9 -10.33 18.56 -41.73
CA SER A 9 -11.06 17.63 -40.85
C SER A 9 -11.85 18.43 -39.82
N GLU A 10 -13.18 18.40 -39.94
CA GLU A 10 -14.12 18.89 -38.95
C GLU A 10 -13.97 18.13 -37.63
N LEU A 11 -13.92 18.87 -36.53
CA LEU A 11 -13.98 18.37 -35.16
C LEU A 11 -15.39 17.85 -34.87
N VAL A 12 -15.59 16.54 -35.03
CA VAL A 12 -16.76 15.83 -34.49
C VAL A 12 -16.47 15.46 -33.04
N THR A 13 -16.95 16.28 -32.11
CA THR A 13 -17.03 15.94 -30.68
C THR A 13 -18.11 14.88 -30.45
N GLN A 14 -17.73 13.59 -30.39
CA GLN A 14 -18.60 12.54 -29.90
C GLN A 14 -18.61 12.51 -28.36
N LYS A 15 -19.65 13.11 -27.78
CA LYS A 15 -20.11 12.81 -26.40
C LYS A 15 -20.60 11.36 -26.34
N ARG A 16 -19.82 10.45 -25.75
CA ARG A 16 -20.28 9.09 -25.47
C ARG A 16 -20.88 9.02 -24.06
N ARG A 17 -22.22 8.98 -24.02
CA ARG A 17 -23.02 8.57 -22.85
C ARG A 17 -22.80 7.07 -22.63
N GLN A 18 -22.47 6.65 -21.41
CA GLN A 18 -22.60 5.26 -20.98
C GLN A 18 -23.99 5.05 -20.36
N PRO A 19 -24.74 4.00 -20.73
CA PRO A 19 -25.91 3.58 -19.99
C PRO A 19 -25.57 2.47 -18.98
N ASN A 20 -26.25 2.55 -17.83
CA ASN A 20 -26.29 1.57 -16.76
C ASN A 20 -26.57 0.15 -17.28
N SER A 21 -25.78 -0.84 -16.89
CA SER A 21 -26.14 -2.25 -17.02
C SER A 21 -26.71 -2.77 -15.70
N ALA A 22 -28.02 -2.98 -15.69
CA ALA A 22 -28.72 -3.69 -14.64
C ALA A 22 -28.38 -5.18 -14.71
N VAL A 23 -28.10 -5.77 -13.55
CA VAL A 23 -27.86 -7.21 -13.36
C VAL A 23 -29.21 -7.92 -13.36
N ASN A 24 -29.48 -8.73 -14.38
CA ASN A 24 -30.57 -9.71 -14.34
C ASN A 24 -30.07 -10.96 -13.60
N CYS A 25 -30.59 -11.15 -12.39
CA CYS A 25 -30.35 -12.32 -11.56
C CYS A 25 -31.30 -13.45 -12.01
N VAL A 26 -30.74 -14.54 -12.56
CA VAL A 26 -31.49 -15.77 -12.84
C VAL A 26 -31.49 -16.61 -11.57
N ILE A 27 -32.66 -16.77 -10.96
CA ILE A 27 -32.91 -17.62 -9.81
C ILE A 27 -33.10 -19.05 -10.31
N THR A 28 -32.14 -19.93 -10.06
CA THR A 28 -32.35 -21.39 -10.11
C THR A 28 -32.63 -21.91 -8.71
N GLN A 29 -33.87 -22.33 -8.50
CA GLN A 29 -34.33 -23.03 -7.30
C GLN A 29 -33.60 -24.37 -7.15
N LEU A 30 -33.01 -24.63 -5.98
CA LEU A 30 -32.53 -25.95 -5.60
C LEU A 30 -33.52 -26.56 -4.59
N ASN A 31 -34.07 -27.71 -4.99
CA ASN A 31 -34.97 -28.55 -4.21
C ASN A 31 -34.29 -29.07 -2.94
N ILE A 32 -35.02 -28.97 -1.83
CA ILE A 32 -34.70 -29.56 -0.53
C ILE A 32 -35.16 -31.02 -0.54
N ASN A 33 -34.28 -31.95 -0.18
CA ASN A 33 -34.66 -33.26 0.33
C ASN A 33 -33.97 -33.46 1.70
N PRO A 34 -34.72 -33.81 2.77
CA PRO A 34 -34.15 -34.07 4.08
C PRO A 34 -33.99 -35.57 4.28
N SER A 35 -32.85 -36.02 4.80
CA SER A 35 -32.83 -37.24 5.62
C SER A 35 -31.47 -37.52 6.27
N GLN A 36 -31.58 -37.98 7.51
CA GLN A 36 -30.69 -38.89 8.25
C GLN A 36 -29.75 -38.28 9.29
N SER A 37 -30.31 -38.28 10.49
CA SER A 37 -29.72 -38.44 11.82
C SER A 37 -28.55 -39.41 11.92
N SER A 38 -27.58 -39.07 12.75
CA SER A 38 -26.91 -40.04 13.62
C SER A 38 -26.42 -39.35 14.89
N ASP A 39 -27.00 -39.78 16.01
CA ASP A 39 -26.54 -39.54 17.39
C ASP A 39 -25.08 -39.95 17.59
N PHE A 40 -24.37 -39.33 18.54
CA PHE A 40 -23.82 -40.08 19.68
C PHE A 40 -23.15 -39.19 20.76
N ARG A 41 -23.61 -39.47 22.00
CA ARG A 41 -22.91 -39.44 23.31
C ARG A 41 -22.57 -38.12 23.99
N VAL A 42 -23.47 -37.79 24.92
CA VAL A 42 -23.21 -37.09 26.18
C VAL A 42 -22.46 -38.02 27.16
N PHE A 43 -21.33 -37.55 27.67
CA PHE A 43 -20.75 -37.88 28.98
C PHE A 43 -20.35 -36.52 29.55
N GLY A 44 -20.80 -36.07 30.72
CA GLY A 44 -20.71 -36.71 32.02
C GLY A 44 -19.98 -35.71 32.92
N SER A 45 -20.75 -35.01 33.76
CA SER A 45 -20.30 -33.97 34.69
C SER A 45 -19.20 -34.46 35.63
N SER A 46 -18.19 -33.61 35.85
CA SER A 46 -17.42 -33.62 37.09
C SER A 46 -17.16 -32.18 37.53
N ASP A 47 -17.72 -31.84 38.68
CA ASP A 47 -17.45 -30.62 39.43
C ASP A 47 -15.96 -30.52 39.76
N ARG A 48 -15.34 -29.41 39.37
CA ARG A 48 -14.15 -28.87 40.04
C ARG A 48 -14.34 -27.38 40.27
N SER A 49 -14.56 -27.04 41.53
CA SER A 49 -14.34 -25.71 42.08
C SER A 49 -12.90 -25.26 41.80
N ILE A 50 -12.74 -24.19 41.01
CA ILE A 50 -11.44 -23.54 40.80
C ILE A 50 -11.56 -22.10 41.31
N SER A 51 -10.61 -21.79 42.19
CA SER A 51 -10.36 -20.52 42.86
C SER A 51 -10.23 -19.36 41.89
N ALA A 52 -10.73 -18.19 42.33
CA ALA A 52 -10.42 -16.91 41.73
C ALA A 52 -8.94 -16.60 41.95
N ASP A 53 -8.09 -16.83 40.95
CA ASP A 53 -6.85 -16.09 40.73
C ASP A 53 -6.29 -16.36 39.31
N SER A 54 -5.87 -15.28 38.64
CA SER A 54 -5.20 -15.23 37.33
C SER A 54 -6.02 -15.66 36.10
N VAL A 55 -6.93 -14.79 35.66
CA VAL A 55 -7.36 -14.78 34.24
C VAL A 55 -6.16 -14.31 33.41
N PRO A 56 -5.60 -15.12 32.48
CA PRO A 56 -4.56 -14.64 31.57
C PRO A 56 -5.14 -13.51 30.70
N PRO A 57 -4.35 -12.50 30.30
CA PRO A 57 -4.87 -11.39 29.52
C PRO A 57 -5.57 -11.95 28.28
N SER A 58 -6.86 -11.62 28.14
CA SER A 58 -7.65 -11.97 26.97
C SER A 58 -6.84 -11.61 25.72
N LYS A 59 -6.60 -12.60 24.86
CA LYS A 59 -5.88 -12.45 23.60
C LYS A 59 -6.36 -11.17 22.89
N PRO A 60 -5.47 -10.30 22.41
CA PRO A 60 -5.88 -9.10 21.71
C PRO A 60 -6.69 -9.52 20.48
N SER A 61 -7.94 -9.07 20.42
CA SER A 61 -8.78 -9.19 19.24
C SER A 61 -8.03 -8.62 18.02
N GLY A 62 -8.25 -9.18 16.82
CA GLY A 62 -7.57 -8.76 15.58
C GLY A 62 -7.62 -7.25 15.25
N ASN A 63 -8.45 -6.47 15.96
CA ASN A 63 -8.48 -5.00 15.90
C ASN A 63 -7.22 -4.30 16.47
N VAL A 64 -6.44 -4.93 17.36
CA VAL A 64 -5.22 -4.31 17.95
C VAL A 64 -4.05 -4.36 16.95
N PHE A 65 -3.90 -5.48 16.24
CA PHE A 65 -2.83 -5.69 15.25
C PHE A 65 -2.92 -4.72 14.06
N ALA A 66 -4.14 -4.34 13.66
CA ALA A 66 -4.39 -3.38 12.58
C ALA A 66 -3.92 -1.97 12.91
N ASN A 67 -4.13 -1.52 14.15
CA ASN A 67 -3.77 -0.17 14.59
C ASN A 67 -2.25 -0.04 14.76
N GLU A 68 -1.59 -1.05 15.36
CA GLU A 68 -0.13 -1.10 15.51
C GLU A 68 0.62 -1.08 14.16
N ARG A 69 0.02 -1.63 13.10
CA ARG A 69 0.60 -1.64 11.74
C ARG A 69 0.60 -0.26 11.07
N VAL A 70 -0.12 0.73 11.58
CA VAL A 70 -0.23 2.07 10.97
C VAL A 70 0.22 3.22 11.88
N THR A 71 0.13 3.07 13.21
CA THR A 71 0.41 4.15 14.18
C THR A 71 1.86 4.62 14.19
N ASN A 72 2.81 3.76 13.85
CA ASN A 72 4.24 4.07 13.81
C ASN A 72 4.77 4.26 12.38
N SER A 73 3.90 4.65 11.46
CA SER A 73 4.29 4.81 10.06
C SER A 73 5.22 5.97 9.77
N ASN A 74 5.34 6.94 10.70
CA ASN A 74 6.10 8.18 10.51
C ASN A 74 5.82 8.83 9.14
N MET A 75 4.58 8.67 8.66
CA MET A 75 4.20 9.04 7.31
C MET A 75 4.33 10.54 7.13
N ARG A 76 4.95 10.95 6.02
CA ARG A 76 5.04 12.36 5.63
C ARG A 76 4.04 12.63 4.53
N ILE A 77 3.27 13.70 4.67
CA ILE A 77 2.13 13.99 3.79
C ILE A 77 2.21 15.46 3.37
N PHE A 78 1.99 15.77 2.08
CA PHE A 78 1.86 17.17 1.70
C PHE A 78 0.58 17.76 2.26
N ALA A 79 0.64 18.99 2.77
CA ALA A 79 -0.52 19.68 3.32
C ALA A 79 -1.72 19.76 2.34
N THR A 80 -1.43 19.69 1.04
CA THR A 80 -2.42 19.77 -0.04
C THR A 80 -2.94 18.41 -0.51
N ASP A 81 -2.40 17.29 -0.05
CA ASP A 81 -2.78 15.96 -0.53
C ASP A 81 -4.15 15.54 -0.02
N VAL A 82 -5.01 15.09 -0.94
CA VAL A 82 -6.29 14.47 -0.56
C VAL A 82 -6.02 13.03 -0.17
N LEU A 83 -6.07 12.77 1.13
CA LEU A 83 -5.81 11.46 1.70
C LEU A 83 -6.98 10.52 1.59
N ILE A 84 -8.23 10.98 1.65
CA ILE A 84 -9.44 10.17 1.40
C ILE A 84 -10.64 11.11 1.23
N HIS A 85 -11.62 10.69 0.45
CA HIS A 85 -12.93 11.32 0.40
C HIS A 85 -14.03 10.27 0.27
N GLY A 86 -15.25 10.61 0.69
CA GLY A 86 -16.37 9.67 0.67
C GLY A 86 -17.54 10.13 1.51
N ILE A 87 -18.67 9.45 1.36
CA ILE A 87 -19.89 9.75 2.12
C ILE A 87 -19.89 8.93 3.40
N LEU A 88 -20.11 9.60 4.53
CA LEU A 88 -20.35 8.96 5.83
C LEU A 88 -21.62 9.51 6.47
N SER A 89 -22.25 8.68 7.29
CA SER A 89 -23.38 9.06 8.13
C SER A 89 -22.86 9.71 9.41
N LYS A 90 -23.17 10.98 9.63
CA LYS A 90 -22.75 11.71 10.82
C LYS A 90 -23.88 11.77 11.85
N LYS A 91 -23.59 11.44 13.11
CA LYS A 91 -24.52 11.60 14.24
C LYS A 91 -24.74 13.09 14.59
N GLY A 92 -25.99 13.47 14.83
CA GLY A 92 -26.41 14.80 15.27
C GLY A 92 -25.89 15.14 16.68
N LYS A 93 -25.83 16.44 17.03
CA LYS A 93 -25.37 16.92 18.35
C LYS A 93 -26.49 17.21 19.35
N VAL A 94 -27.74 17.43 18.89
CA VAL A 94 -28.81 18.02 19.69
C VAL A 94 -30.13 17.29 19.44
N GLY A 95 -30.89 17.00 20.51
CA GLY A 95 -32.22 16.41 20.48
C GLY A 95 -32.24 14.92 20.11
N TRP A 96 -33.30 14.49 19.42
CA TRP A 96 -33.41 13.14 18.87
C TRP A 96 -32.22 12.85 17.95
N GLN A 97 -31.55 11.72 18.16
CA GLN A 97 -30.28 11.34 17.53
C GLN A 97 -30.42 11.11 16.01
N THR A 98 -30.51 12.20 15.24
CA THR A 98 -30.66 12.13 13.78
C THR A 98 -29.30 11.86 13.11
N TRP A 99 -29.29 10.90 12.19
CA TRP A 99 -28.14 10.62 11.32
C TRP A 99 -28.29 11.39 10.02
N LYS A 100 -27.20 12.00 9.55
CA LYS A 100 -27.21 12.75 8.29
C LYS A 100 -26.00 12.40 7.45
N ASN A 101 -26.24 12.03 6.19
CA ASN A 101 -25.18 11.79 5.22
C ASN A 101 -24.42 13.10 4.94
N ARG A 102 -23.09 13.01 4.96
CA ARG A 102 -22.19 14.11 4.64
C ARG A 102 -21.07 13.58 3.76
N SER A 103 -20.68 14.37 2.78
CA SER A 103 -19.46 14.10 2.03
C SER A 103 -18.28 14.64 2.82
N PHE A 104 -17.30 13.79 3.10
CA PHE A 104 -16.09 14.14 3.82
C PHE A 104 -14.89 14.13 2.87
N VAL A 105 -13.96 15.06 3.10
CA VAL A 105 -12.68 15.14 2.41
C VAL A 105 -11.61 15.38 3.46
N LEU A 106 -10.68 14.43 3.57
CA LEU A 106 -9.48 14.55 4.40
C LEU A 106 -8.33 15.01 3.50
N ARG A 107 -7.79 16.20 3.77
CA ARG A 107 -6.65 16.78 3.06
C ARG A 107 -5.54 17.12 4.05
N GLY A 108 -4.37 16.48 3.94
CA GLY A 108 -3.37 16.50 5.01
C GLY A 108 -4.03 16.15 6.35
N GLN A 109 -4.00 17.09 7.30
CA GLN A 109 -4.67 16.98 8.60
C GLN A 109 -6.00 17.73 8.71
N GLU A 110 -6.53 18.29 7.62
CA GLU A 110 -7.81 18.99 7.61
C GLU A 110 -8.93 18.08 7.09
N LEU A 111 -9.91 17.79 7.95
CA LEU A 111 -11.13 17.07 7.60
C LEU A 111 -12.28 18.05 7.39
N LYS A 112 -12.67 18.27 6.14
CA LYS A 112 -13.84 19.08 5.76
C LYS A 112 -15.04 18.19 5.45
N TYR A 113 -16.24 18.67 5.75
CA TYR A 113 -17.46 17.97 5.38
C TYR A 113 -18.57 18.88 4.86
N TYR A 114 -19.33 18.36 3.91
CA TYR A 114 -20.28 19.09 3.06
C TYR A 114 -21.66 18.43 3.12
N THR A 115 -22.71 19.17 2.78
CA THR A 115 -23.99 18.53 2.41
C THR A 115 -23.80 17.67 1.17
N VAL A 116 -24.63 16.64 1.04
CA VAL A 116 -24.68 15.80 -0.17
C VAL A 116 -25.85 16.28 -1.00
N GLU A 117 -25.59 16.68 -2.25
CA GLU A 117 -26.63 17.01 -3.23
C GLU A 117 -27.33 15.76 -3.75
N SER A 118 -28.49 15.91 -4.41
CA SER A 118 -29.24 14.79 -4.99
C SER A 118 -28.45 13.99 -6.04
N ASN A 119 -27.46 14.62 -6.69
CA ASN A 119 -26.54 14.02 -7.66
C ASN A 119 -25.29 13.39 -7.00
N GLY A 120 -25.21 13.36 -5.66
CA GLY A 120 -24.07 12.83 -4.91
C GLY A 120 -22.87 13.79 -4.77
N ARG A 121 -22.91 15.00 -5.35
CA ARG A 121 -21.83 15.99 -5.26
C ARG A 121 -21.80 16.71 -3.91
N ASN A 122 -20.65 17.32 -3.65
CA ASN A 122 -20.46 18.19 -2.49
C ASN A 122 -21.29 19.46 -2.67
N GLY A 123 -22.25 19.67 -1.79
CA GLY A 123 -22.95 20.94 -1.64
C GLY A 123 -22.22 21.87 -0.66
N ALA A 124 -22.97 22.64 0.12
CA ALA A 124 -22.43 23.62 1.07
C ALA A 124 -21.51 22.99 2.14
N LEU A 125 -20.38 23.66 2.42
CA LEU A 125 -19.48 23.34 3.54
C LEU A 125 -20.25 23.46 4.87
N LYS A 126 -20.21 22.40 5.69
CA LYS A 126 -20.89 22.35 7.00
C LYS A 126 -19.93 22.36 8.18
N GLY A 127 -18.68 21.99 7.97
CA GLY A 127 -17.67 22.18 8.99
C GLY A 127 -16.29 21.68 8.57
N ARG A 128 -15.33 22.01 9.43
CA ARG A 128 -13.93 21.65 9.34
C ARG A 128 -13.48 21.11 10.70
N MET A 129 -12.55 20.16 10.70
CA MET A 129 -11.91 19.61 11.88
C MET A 129 -10.43 19.42 11.57
N PHE A 130 -9.56 19.76 12.51
CA PHE A 130 -8.15 19.43 12.42
C PHE A 130 -7.93 18.08 13.12
N VAL A 131 -7.32 17.13 12.44
CA VAL A 131 -7.17 15.75 12.94
C VAL A 131 -5.77 15.44 13.46
N GLY A 132 -4.82 16.38 13.41
CA GLY A 132 -3.52 16.21 14.08
C GLY A 132 -3.74 15.91 15.57
N GLY A 133 -3.08 14.87 16.07
CA GLY A 133 -3.24 14.38 17.46
C GLY A 133 -4.59 13.74 17.78
N ALA A 134 -5.51 13.62 16.81
CA ALA A 134 -6.85 13.09 17.08
C ALA A 134 -6.84 11.60 17.45
N LYS A 135 -7.68 11.24 18.42
CA LYS A 135 -7.97 9.86 18.80
C LYS A 135 -9.10 9.34 17.92
N VAL A 136 -8.81 8.25 17.19
CA VAL A 136 -9.74 7.56 16.30
C VAL A 136 -9.99 6.17 16.85
N GLN A 137 -11.25 5.83 17.15
CA GLN A 137 -11.59 4.54 17.75
C GLN A 137 -12.87 4.00 17.14
N ARG A 138 -12.88 2.70 16.82
CA ARG A 138 -14.12 2.02 16.40
C ARG A 138 -15.13 2.04 17.56
N VAL A 139 -16.40 2.21 17.22
CA VAL A 139 -17.51 2.19 18.17
C VAL A 139 -18.25 0.87 18.00
N GLY A 140 -18.23 0.02 19.02
CA GLY A 140 -18.96 -1.25 19.02
C GLY A 140 -20.47 -1.12 19.28
N GLY A 141 -21.17 -2.25 19.21
CA GLY A 141 -22.61 -2.36 19.52
C GLY A 141 -23.54 -1.95 18.36
N ASN A 142 -24.82 -1.66 18.68
CA ASN A 142 -25.88 -1.33 17.71
C ASN A 142 -25.74 0.06 17.05
N VAL A 143 -24.65 0.79 17.28
CA VAL A 143 -24.45 2.15 16.74
C VAL A 143 -24.03 2.06 15.28
N GLY A 144 -24.82 2.64 14.38
CA GLY A 144 -24.54 2.58 12.95
C GLY A 144 -24.41 1.14 12.45
N ASN A 145 -25.20 0.21 13.01
CA ASN A 145 -25.15 -1.23 12.72
C ASN A 145 -23.77 -1.88 12.94
N GLY A 146 -22.98 -1.37 13.89
CA GLY A 146 -21.63 -1.89 14.18
C GLY A 146 -20.53 -1.37 13.23
N LEU A 147 -20.88 -0.45 12.34
CA LEU A 147 -19.99 0.15 11.34
C LEU A 147 -19.69 1.63 11.65
N ALA A 148 -19.54 1.96 12.93
CA ALA A 148 -19.28 3.31 13.39
C ALA A 148 -17.89 3.48 14.00
N PHE A 149 -17.40 4.72 13.98
CA PHE A 149 -16.19 5.13 14.66
C PHE A 149 -16.36 6.51 15.30
N SER A 150 -15.56 6.74 16.33
CA SER A 150 -15.47 7.98 17.06
C SER A 150 -14.20 8.73 16.65
N LEU A 151 -14.32 10.05 16.55
CA LEU A 151 -13.24 10.97 16.25
C LEU A 151 -13.23 12.05 17.33
N HIS A 152 -12.15 12.10 18.09
CA HIS A 152 -11.91 13.11 19.12
C HIS A 152 -10.63 13.88 18.80
N CYS A 153 -10.77 15.13 18.36
CA CYS A 153 -9.66 16.06 18.11
C CYS A 153 -9.23 16.71 19.44
N GLU A 154 -7.94 17.02 19.63
CA GLU A 154 -7.37 17.49 20.91
C GLU A 154 -8.11 18.71 21.48
N ASP A 155 -8.48 19.68 20.64
CA ASP A 155 -9.18 20.91 21.07
C ASP A 155 -10.72 20.81 20.98
N ALA A 156 -11.27 19.63 20.74
CA ALA A 156 -12.71 19.48 20.53
C ALA A 156 -13.45 19.25 21.85
N SER A 157 -14.39 20.15 22.16
CA SER A 157 -15.33 20.01 23.30
C SER A 157 -16.24 18.78 23.25
N SER A 158 -16.24 18.02 22.15
CA SER A 158 -17.14 16.88 21.95
C SER A 158 -16.60 15.94 20.90
N THR A 159 -16.68 14.63 21.19
CA THR A 159 -16.40 13.55 20.24
C THR A 159 -17.44 13.52 19.11
N ARG A 160 -17.00 13.22 17.88
CA ARG A 160 -17.88 12.98 16.73
C ARG A 160 -18.06 11.49 16.53
N ILE A 161 -19.29 11.07 16.22
CA ILE A 161 -19.58 9.69 15.82
C ILE A 161 -19.98 9.70 14.35
N LEU A 162 -19.25 8.92 13.56
CA LEU A 162 -19.44 8.72 12.12
C LEU A 162 -19.73 7.24 11.88
N ALA A 163 -20.58 6.94 10.90
CA ALA A 163 -20.89 5.58 10.48
C ALA A 163 -20.64 5.42 8.97
N ALA A 164 -20.04 4.29 8.63
CA ALA A 164 -19.73 3.87 7.27
C ALA A 164 -20.84 2.95 6.73
N PRO A 165 -21.02 2.89 5.39
CA PRO A 165 -22.00 2.01 4.76
C PRO A 165 -21.61 0.52 4.80
N ASP A 166 -20.31 0.22 4.88
CA ASP A 166 -19.78 -1.15 4.86
C ASP A 166 -18.43 -1.23 5.62
N THR A 167 -17.97 -2.45 5.88
CA THR A 167 -16.72 -2.73 6.62
C THR A 167 -15.48 -2.17 5.93
N GLN A 168 -15.40 -2.22 4.59
CA GLN A 168 -14.23 -1.73 3.87
C GLN A 168 -14.14 -0.21 3.96
N THR A 169 -15.26 0.49 3.77
CA THR A 169 -15.34 1.95 3.94
C THR A 169 -14.98 2.35 5.37
N LEU A 170 -15.43 1.60 6.39
CA LEU A 170 -15.04 1.83 7.78
C LEU A 170 -13.52 1.76 7.95
N MET A 171 -12.89 0.68 7.46
CA MET A 171 -11.45 0.48 7.59
C MET A 171 -10.65 1.51 6.79
N ASP A 172 -11.06 1.85 5.56
CA ASP A 172 -10.44 2.90 4.73
C ASP A 172 -10.38 4.24 5.48
N TRP A 173 -11.47 4.62 6.18
CA TRP A 173 -11.53 5.84 6.98
C TRP A 173 -10.74 5.76 8.28
N LEU A 174 -10.82 4.64 9.02
CA LEU A 174 -10.02 4.43 10.23
C LEU A 174 -8.52 4.53 9.91
N THR A 175 -8.05 3.80 8.90
CA THR A 175 -6.65 3.84 8.44
C THR A 175 -6.23 5.25 8.04
N SER A 176 -7.01 5.92 7.19
CA SER A 176 -6.63 7.24 6.68
C SER A 176 -6.59 8.29 7.79
N LEU A 177 -7.53 8.26 8.74
CA LEU A 177 -7.58 9.19 9.86
C LEU A 177 -6.48 8.92 10.89
N THR A 178 -6.21 7.65 11.21
CA THR A 178 -5.12 7.28 12.11
C THR A 178 -3.76 7.68 11.55
N ILE A 179 -3.51 7.47 10.25
CA ILE A 179 -2.25 7.90 9.63
C ILE A 179 -2.19 9.44 9.60
N ALA A 180 -3.27 10.11 9.21
CA ALA A 180 -3.28 11.57 9.16
C ALA A 180 -3.06 12.21 10.53
N SER A 181 -3.58 11.61 11.61
CA SER A 181 -3.46 12.19 12.95
C SER A 181 -2.04 12.20 13.50
N SER A 182 -1.19 11.25 13.10
CA SER A 182 0.23 11.20 13.48
C SER A 182 1.20 11.63 12.36
N ALA A 183 0.70 11.93 11.16
CA ALA A 183 1.55 12.29 10.02
C ALA A 183 2.32 13.60 10.24
N LEU A 184 3.54 13.63 9.71
CA LEU A 184 4.32 14.86 9.60
C LEU A 184 3.89 15.62 8.33
N ILE A 185 3.37 16.83 8.51
CA ILE A 185 2.91 17.64 7.40
C ILE A 185 4.08 18.38 6.75
N VAL A 186 4.19 18.22 5.44
CA VAL A 186 5.20 18.88 4.60
C VAL A 186 4.51 19.94 3.74
N SER A 187 5.02 21.16 3.77
CA SER A 187 4.52 22.22 2.89
C SER A 187 4.87 21.90 1.44
N PRO A 188 3.94 22.08 0.48
CA PRO A 188 4.27 21.92 -0.92
C PRO A 188 5.30 22.97 -1.35
N THR A 189 6.29 22.59 -2.16
CA THR A 189 7.23 23.56 -2.73
C THR A 189 6.60 24.28 -3.93
N PRO A 190 6.95 25.55 -4.23
CA PRO A 190 6.37 26.31 -5.35
C PRO A 190 6.49 25.59 -6.71
N ASP A 191 7.59 24.88 -6.94
CA ASP A 191 7.85 24.10 -8.16
C ASP A 191 6.96 22.86 -8.31
N GLN A 192 6.26 22.42 -7.24
CA GLN A 192 5.30 21.31 -7.30
C GLN A 192 3.97 21.71 -7.95
N THR A 193 3.77 22.99 -8.24
CA THR A 193 2.58 23.47 -8.97
C THR A 193 2.64 23.14 -10.46
N LEU A 194 3.81 22.74 -10.98
CA LEU A 194 4.02 22.35 -12.37
C LEU A 194 4.29 20.85 -12.48
N LEU A 195 3.59 20.19 -13.40
CA LEU A 195 3.83 18.79 -13.74
C LEU A 195 5.22 18.65 -14.38
N ASP A 196 6.16 17.99 -13.70
CA ASP A 196 7.48 17.70 -14.28
C ASP A 196 7.36 16.55 -15.30
N HIS A 197 7.09 16.91 -16.55
CA HIS A 197 7.04 15.95 -17.65
C HIS A 197 8.42 15.47 -18.11
N SER A 198 9.52 15.99 -17.56
CA SER A 198 10.89 15.60 -17.95
C SER A 198 11.40 14.33 -17.28
N ARG A 199 10.69 13.82 -16.27
CA ARG A 199 11.05 12.60 -15.52
C ARG A 199 9.85 11.73 -15.20
N THR A 200 10.11 10.49 -14.81
CA THR A 200 9.16 9.56 -14.18
C THR A 200 9.71 9.14 -12.82
N THR A 201 8.91 8.41 -12.04
CA THR A 201 9.37 7.71 -10.83
C THR A 201 9.32 6.21 -11.03
N ARG A 202 10.40 5.54 -10.63
CA ARG A 202 10.60 4.09 -10.62
C ARG A 202 10.40 3.59 -9.21
N LEU A 203 9.36 2.81 -8.98
CA LEU A 203 9.17 2.12 -7.71
C LEU A 203 9.58 0.66 -7.87
N ILE A 204 10.68 0.28 -7.24
CA ILE A 204 11.27 -1.06 -7.27
C ILE A 204 10.90 -1.76 -5.97
N LEU A 205 10.06 -2.79 -6.06
CA LEU A 205 9.67 -3.65 -4.93
C LEU A 205 10.41 -4.98 -5.03
N ILE A 206 11.02 -5.41 -3.93
CA ILE A 206 11.84 -6.62 -3.85
C ILE A 206 11.25 -7.51 -2.77
N ARG A 207 10.89 -8.76 -3.09
CA ARG A 207 10.54 -9.74 -2.05
C ARG A 207 11.79 -10.06 -1.23
N HIS A 208 11.69 -10.13 0.09
CA HIS A 208 12.79 -10.58 0.95
C HIS A 208 13.42 -11.92 0.50
N GLY A 209 14.66 -12.17 0.94
CA GLY A 209 15.36 -13.43 0.73
C GLY A 209 14.73 -14.62 1.45
N HIS A 210 15.18 -15.83 1.12
CA HIS A 210 14.71 -17.06 1.72
C HIS A 210 14.96 -17.08 3.24
N TYR A 211 13.95 -17.53 3.99
CA TYR A 211 13.99 -17.68 5.44
C TYR A 211 13.26 -18.96 5.84
N HIS A 212 13.50 -19.48 7.04
CA HIS A 212 12.70 -20.58 7.57
C HIS A 212 11.43 -20.03 8.21
N THR A 213 10.27 -20.51 7.78
CA THR A 213 9.00 -20.21 8.46
C THR A 213 9.05 -20.84 9.85
N PRO A 214 8.94 -20.06 10.94
CA PRO A 214 8.99 -20.63 12.27
C PRO A 214 7.71 -21.39 12.58
N ASN A 215 7.82 -22.37 13.47
CA ASN A 215 6.66 -23.12 13.96
C ASN A 215 5.72 -22.27 14.84
N ASP A 216 6.26 -21.25 15.52
CA ASP A 216 5.49 -20.29 16.32
C ASP A 216 5.26 -18.99 15.53
N PRO A 217 4.00 -18.65 15.18
CA PRO A 217 3.65 -17.39 14.51
C PRO A 217 4.13 -16.13 15.23
N ASN A 218 4.28 -16.17 16.57
CA ASN A 218 4.76 -15.00 17.32
C ASN A 218 6.22 -14.67 17.03
N THR A 219 7.01 -15.65 16.58
CA THR A 219 8.43 -15.47 16.22
C THR A 219 8.64 -15.18 14.72
N ALA A 220 7.55 -15.15 13.93
CA ALA A 220 7.61 -14.91 12.48
C ALA A 220 8.12 -13.52 12.10
N PHE A 221 8.00 -12.55 13.01
CA PHE A 221 8.54 -11.20 12.81
C PHE A 221 10.07 -11.18 12.86
N ASP A 222 10.66 -12.00 13.74
CA ASP A 222 12.09 -12.03 14.05
C ASP A 222 12.85 -13.10 13.26
N SER A 223 12.18 -13.83 12.37
CA SER A 223 12.79 -14.92 11.62
C SER A 223 13.86 -14.42 10.63
N PRO A 224 15.13 -14.84 10.80
CA PRO A 224 16.24 -14.38 9.97
C PRO A 224 16.31 -15.14 8.64
N LEU A 225 17.08 -14.60 7.71
CA LEU A 225 17.41 -15.24 6.44
C LEU A 225 18.23 -16.51 6.66
N THR A 226 18.03 -17.48 5.76
CA THR A 226 18.94 -18.63 5.67
C THR A 226 20.24 -18.23 4.97
N PRO A 227 21.29 -19.07 5.01
CA PRO A 227 22.50 -18.83 4.20
C PRO A 227 22.19 -18.63 2.71
N MET A 228 21.19 -19.34 2.19
CA MET A 228 20.70 -19.15 0.83
C MET A 228 20.04 -17.78 0.66
N GLY A 229 19.21 -17.34 1.61
CA GLY A 229 18.57 -16.02 1.60
C GLY A 229 19.58 -14.87 1.62
N LEU A 230 20.65 -15.01 2.39
CA LEU A 230 21.76 -14.04 2.41
C LEU A 230 22.44 -13.96 1.03
N LEU A 231 22.72 -15.10 0.40
CA LEU A 231 23.32 -15.14 -0.93
C LEU A 231 22.40 -14.55 -2.00
N GLN A 232 21.10 -14.85 -1.95
CA GLN A 232 20.10 -14.22 -2.83
C GLN A 232 20.12 -12.70 -2.69
N ALA A 233 20.13 -12.19 -1.46
CA ALA A 233 20.13 -10.75 -1.18
C ALA A 233 21.43 -10.08 -1.63
N GLN A 234 22.59 -10.73 -1.48
CA GLN A 234 23.88 -10.24 -1.99
C GLN A 234 23.88 -10.13 -3.52
N LEU A 235 23.41 -11.16 -4.23
CA LEU A 235 23.30 -11.13 -5.70
C LEU A 235 22.30 -10.05 -6.16
N THR A 236 21.22 -9.85 -5.40
CA THR A 236 20.28 -8.75 -5.63
C THR A 236 20.95 -7.40 -5.48
N GLY A 237 21.79 -7.21 -4.45
CA GLY A 237 22.57 -6.00 -4.26
C GLY A 237 23.55 -5.72 -5.40
N GLN A 238 24.22 -6.75 -5.91
CA GLN A 238 25.10 -6.63 -7.07
C GLN A 238 24.33 -6.22 -8.33
N TYR A 239 23.16 -6.82 -8.57
CA TYR A 239 22.30 -6.44 -9.69
C TYR A 239 21.80 -5.00 -9.57
N LEU A 240 21.34 -4.59 -8.38
CA LEU A 240 20.86 -3.22 -8.14
C LEU A 240 21.96 -2.19 -8.29
N HIS A 241 23.19 -2.50 -7.85
CA HIS A 241 24.35 -1.67 -8.10
C HIS A 241 24.48 -1.38 -9.59
N GLU A 242 24.62 -2.42 -10.43
CA GLU A 242 24.74 -2.24 -11.88
C GLU A 242 23.54 -1.50 -12.48
N TYR A 243 22.32 -1.87 -12.08
CA TYR A 243 21.08 -1.28 -12.58
C TYR A 243 21.02 0.23 -12.31
N LEU A 244 21.31 0.65 -11.08
CA LEU A 244 21.21 2.04 -10.61
C LEU A 244 22.43 2.89 -11.00
N SER A 245 23.65 2.35 -10.96
CA SER A 245 24.88 3.06 -11.41
C SER A 245 24.80 3.38 -12.90
N THR A 246 24.32 2.42 -13.71
CA THR A 246 24.11 2.63 -15.16
C THR A 246 23.13 3.76 -15.45
N ARG A 247 22.18 4.00 -14.53
CA ARG A 247 21.18 5.08 -14.57
C ARG A 247 21.61 6.35 -13.83
N SER A 248 22.88 6.45 -13.47
CA SER A 248 23.50 7.60 -12.80
C SER A 248 22.82 7.95 -11.46
N VAL A 249 22.17 6.99 -10.80
CA VAL A 249 21.43 7.25 -9.55
C VAL A 249 22.41 7.60 -8.43
N PHE A 250 23.44 6.79 -8.21
CA PHE A 250 24.43 7.04 -7.16
C PHE A 250 25.29 8.28 -7.43
N LYS A 251 25.53 8.65 -8.69
CA LYS A 251 26.19 9.93 -9.02
C LYS A 251 25.33 11.13 -8.63
N ARG A 252 24.00 11.03 -8.76
CA ARG A 252 23.06 12.10 -8.40
C ARG A 252 22.79 12.20 -6.90
N TYR A 253 22.71 11.07 -6.20
CA TYR A 253 22.26 11.02 -4.81
C TYR A 253 23.34 10.63 -3.81
N GLN A 254 24.54 10.26 -4.27
CA GLN A 254 25.74 9.88 -3.48
C GLN A 254 25.42 9.12 -2.20
N ALA A 255 25.28 9.83 -1.07
CA ALA A 255 25.08 9.22 0.25
C ALA A 255 23.61 9.19 0.77
N ASN A 256 22.68 9.83 0.05
CA ASN A 256 21.31 10.07 0.54
C ASN A 256 20.24 9.23 -0.17
N PHE A 257 20.62 8.12 -0.82
CA PHE A 257 19.66 7.22 -1.45
C PHE A 257 19.30 6.06 -0.50
N PRO A 258 18.10 6.04 0.11
CA PRO A 258 17.75 4.99 1.05
C PRO A 258 17.30 3.71 0.32
N ILE A 259 17.72 2.56 0.85
CA ILE A 259 17.06 1.27 0.60
C ILE A 259 16.04 1.05 1.71
N CYS A 260 14.76 1.05 1.36
CA CYS A 260 13.70 0.92 2.34
C CYS A 260 13.40 -0.55 2.69
N HIS A 261 12.96 -0.81 3.93
CA HIS A 261 12.53 -2.13 4.40
C HIS A 261 11.31 -2.05 5.29
N THR A 262 10.61 -3.15 5.54
CA THR A 262 9.36 -3.12 6.33
C THR A 262 9.56 -3.24 7.84
N GLY A 263 10.82 -3.40 8.29
CA GLY A 263 11.19 -3.60 9.70
C GLY A 263 11.07 -5.04 10.20
N VAL A 264 10.55 -5.94 9.37
CA VAL A 264 10.50 -7.38 9.65
C VAL A 264 11.91 -7.94 9.43
N CYS A 265 12.42 -8.79 10.33
CA CYS A 265 13.81 -9.26 10.35
C CYS A 265 14.34 -9.66 8.96
N ARG A 266 13.68 -10.60 8.27
CA ARG A 266 14.04 -11.00 6.89
C ARG A 266 14.11 -9.86 5.87
N THR A 267 13.26 -8.82 6.00
CA THR A 267 13.31 -7.65 5.11
C THR A 267 14.47 -6.72 5.47
N VAL A 268 14.76 -6.56 6.76
CA VAL A 268 15.89 -5.77 7.27
C VAL A 268 17.20 -6.41 6.83
N GLU A 269 17.38 -7.71 7.07
CA GLU A 269 18.60 -8.42 6.66
C GLU A 269 18.79 -8.44 5.14
N THR A 270 17.70 -8.58 4.37
CA THR A 270 17.78 -8.50 2.90
C THR A 270 18.23 -7.10 2.46
N ALA A 271 17.62 -6.04 3.01
CA ALA A 271 18.00 -4.66 2.71
C ALA A 271 19.44 -4.35 3.13
N GLN A 272 19.86 -4.82 4.31
CA GLN A 272 21.23 -4.65 4.80
C GLN A 272 22.24 -5.37 3.89
N CYS A 273 21.95 -6.58 3.42
CA CYS A 273 22.80 -7.28 2.46
C CYS A 273 22.93 -6.51 1.14
N ILE A 274 21.81 -5.96 0.64
CA ILE A 274 21.79 -5.11 -0.55
C ILE A 274 22.67 -3.87 -0.34
N VAL A 275 22.47 -3.14 0.75
CA VAL A 275 23.25 -1.94 1.10
C VAL A 275 24.74 -2.26 1.20
N ASN A 276 25.10 -3.28 2.00
CA ASN A 276 26.48 -3.69 2.19
C ASN A 276 27.16 -4.02 0.86
N ARG A 277 26.46 -4.74 -0.02
CA ARG A 277 27.01 -5.12 -1.32
C ARG A 277 27.19 -3.93 -2.25
N ILE A 278 26.24 -2.99 -2.28
CA ILE A 278 26.37 -1.78 -3.10
C ILE A 278 27.52 -0.91 -2.56
N CYS A 279 27.60 -0.70 -1.25
CA CYS A 279 28.69 0.04 -0.63
C CYS A 279 30.06 -0.61 -0.95
N GLU A 280 30.20 -1.93 -0.76
CA GLU A 280 31.44 -2.66 -1.10
C GLU A 280 31.91 -2.42 -2.56
N LEU A 281 30.96 -2.29 -3.49
CA LEU A 281 31.26 -2.07 -4.90
C LEU A 281 31.59 -0.59 -5.20
N GLU A 282 30.82 0.35 -4.67
CA GLU A 282 31.00 1.81 -4.90
C GLU A 282 32.19 2.39 -4.12
N THR A 283 32.51 1.87 -2.93
CA THR A 283 33.66 2.34 -2.12
C THR A 283 35.00 2.17 -2.84
N LYS A 284 35.08 1.30 -3.86
CA LYS A 284 36.27 1.15 -4.72
C LYS A 284 36.57 2.41 -5.53
N GLU A 285 35.56 3.18 -5.89
CA GLU A 285 35.68 4.43 -6.64
C GLU A 285 35.49 5.67 -5.75
N ASN A 286 34.63 5.57 -4.75
CA ASN A 286 34.32 6.65 -3.82
C ASN A 286 34.42 6.14 -2.35
N PRO A 287 35.57 6.31 -1.68
CA PRO A 287 35.80 5.78 -0.34
C PRO A 287 34.80 6.23 0.73
N ASN A 288 34.11 7.35 0.52
CA ASN A 288 33.12 7.91 1.45
C ASN A 288 31.68 7.58 1.04
N PHE A 289 31.47 6.68 0.08
CA PHE A 289 30.14 6.27 -0.34
C PHE A 289 29.47 5.43 0.74
N GLU A 290 28.27 5.82 1.14
CA GLU A 290 27.45 5.12 2.11
C GLU A 290 25.98 5.21 1.71
N LEU A 291 25.24 4.10 1.79
CA LEU A 291 23.79 4.11 1.61
C LEU A 291 23.10 3.99 2.95
N SER A 292 21.99 4.71 3.09
CA SER A 292 21.13 4.62 4.26
C SER A 292 20.07 3.54 4.09
N MET A 293 19.54 3.07 5.22
CA MET A 293 18.30 2.30 5.27
C MET A 293 17.17 3.15 5.87
N ARG A 294 15.94 2.86 5.46
CA ARG A 294 14.75 3.53 5.99
C ARG A 294 13.65 2.51 6.23
N GLU A 295 12.99 2.59 7.37
CA GLU A 295 11.82 1.75 7.65
C GLU A 295 10.56 2.33 6.98
N GLU A 296 9.82 1.48 6.27
CA GLU A 296 8.55 1.76 5.62
C GLU A 296 7.51 0.71 6.06
N VAL A 297 6.97 0.87 7.27
CA VAL A 297 6.09 -0.13 7.91
C VAL A 297 4.79 -0.40 7.15
N LEU A 298 4.33 0.56 6.33
CA LEU A 298 3.09 0.41 5.57
C LEU A 298 3.21 -0.65 4.46
N PHE A 299 4.44 -1.04 4.09
CA PHE A 299 4.76 -2.15 3.18
C PHE A 299 4.95 -3.50 3.90
N ARG A 300 4.59 -3.64 5.18
CA ARG A 300 4.58 -4.96 5.86
C ARG A 300 3.61 -5.92 5.16
N GLU A 301 3.87 -7.22 5.31
CA GLU A 301 3.06 -8.27 4.70
C GLU A 301 1.57 -8.09 5.04
N ALA A 302 0.71 -8.46 4.09
CA ALA A 302 -0.72 -8.25 4.21
C ALA A 302 -1.51 -9.38 3.58
N TRP A 303 -2.75 -9.55 4.05
CA TRP A 303 -3.72 -10.46 3.46
C TRP A 303 -5.01 -9.70 3.13
N PRO A 304 -5.04 -8.94 2.01
CA PRO A 304 -6.09 -7.95 1.78
C PRO A 304 -7.44 -8.55 1.36
N SER A 305 -7.46 -9.80 0.90
CA SER A 305 -8.60 -10.45 0.24
C SER A 305 -8.28 -11.92 0.02
N ASN A 306 -9.26 -12.74 -0.40
CA ASN A 306 -8.97 -14.12 -0.75
C ASN A 306 -7.96 -14.18 -1.91
N PRO A 307 -6.90 -15.00 -1.84
CA PRO A 307 -5.90 -15.11 -2.91
C PRO A 307 -6.42 -15.82 -4.15
N TYR A 308 -7.35 -16.77 -3.97
CA TYR A 308 -7.87 -17.63 -5.04
C TYR A 308 -9.40 -17.62 -5.08
N PRO A 309 -10.02 -17.90 -6.25
CA PRO A 309 -11.48 -17.86 -6.40
C PRO A 309 -12.18 -18.93 -5.56
N THR A 310 -11.52 -20.07 -5.38
CA THR A 310 -12.04 -21.26 -4.68
C THR A 310 -11.04 -21.69 -3.62
N THR A 311 -10.73 -20.81 -2.68
CA THR A 311 -9.94 -21.23 -1.52
C THR A 311 -10.85 -22.03 -0.58
N ASN A 312 -10.40 -23.22 -0.14
CA ASN A 312 -11.15 -24.02 0.82
C ASN A 312 -11.33 -23.18 2.09
N ARG A 313 -12.56 -22.69 2.33
CA ARG A 313 -12.86 -21.70 3.36
C ARG A 313 -12.39 -22.13 4.75
N THR A 314 -12.33 -23.43 5.02
CA THR A 314 -11.89 -24.05 6.28
C THR A 314 -10.44 -23.76 6.66
N THR A 315 -9.54 -23.49 5.72
CA THR A 315 -8.13 -23.16 6.02
C THR A 315 -7.91 -21.65 6.24
N LEU A 316 -8.86 -20.81 5.81
CA LEU A 316 -8.81 -19.35 5.93
C LEU A 316 -9.66 -18.79 7.08
N ILE A 317 -10.39 -19.64 7.81
CA ILE A 317 -11.24 -19.24 8.95
C ILE A 317 -10.43 -18.51 10.04
N HIS A 318 -9.10 -18.70 10.07
CA HIS A 318 -8.23 -18.01 11.02
C HIS A 318 -7.88 -16.56 10.65
N GLU A 319 -8.26 -16.08 9.46
CA GLU A 319 -8.13 -14.67 9.10
C GLU A 319 -9.51 -14.00 9.12
N ASN A 320 -9.78 -13.30 10.21
CA ASN A 320 -10.99 -12.51 10.40
C ASN A 320 -11.19 -11.55 9.21
N VAL A 321 -12.41 -11.51 8.63
CA VAL A 321 -12.81 -10.57 7.55
C VAL A 321 -12.40 -9.13 7.87
N GLU A 322 -12.42 -8.75 9.15
CA GLU A 322 -11.99 -7.43 9.60
C GLU A 322 -10.48 -7.22 9.44
N THR A 323 -9.65 -8.24 9.70
CA THR A 323 -8.21 -8.20 9.48
C THR A 323 -7.91 -8.01 7.99
N ALA A 324 -8.60 -8.76 7.12
CA ALA A 324 -8.43 -8.62 5.68
C ALA A 324 -8.85 -7.24 5.17
N ALA A 325 -9.99 -6.71 5.64
CA ALA A 325 -10.45 -5.36 5.32
C ALA A 325 -9.46 -4.28 5.79
N SER A 326 -8.86 -4.46 6.97
CA SER A 326 -7.82 -3.56 7.48
C SER A 326 -6.54 -3.61 6.65
N ASP A 327 -6.08 -4.80 6.27
CA ASP A 327 -4.92 -4.95 5.41
C ASP A 327 -5.19 -4.35 4.03
N CYS A 328 -6.37 -4.58 3.46
CA CYS A 328 -6.82 -3.94 2.23
C CYS A 328 -6.83 -2.42 2.35
N ALA A 329 -7.37 -1.85 3.44
CA ALA A 329 -7.41 -0.41 3.67
C ALA A 329 -6.01 0.20 3.72
N ARG A 330 -5.05 -0.47 4.38
CA ARG A 330 -3.64 -0.07 4.39
C ARG A 330 -3.03 -0.11 3.00
N LEU A 331 -3.23 -1.18 2.24
CA LEU A 331 -2.68 -1.28 0.87
C LEU A 331 -3.30 -0.24 -0.07
N ARG A 332 -4.61 0.03 0.03
CA ARG A 332 -5.29 1.11 -0.71
C ARG A 332 -4.72 2.48 -0.35
N PHE A 333 -4.43 2.72 0.93
CA PHE A 333 -3.77 3.94 1.37
C PHE A 333 -2.36 4.06 0.77
N VAL A 334 -1.55 3.01 0.83
CA VAL A 334 -0.19 2.98 0.25
C VAL A 334 -0.23 3.21 -1.24
N TYR A 335 -1.08 2.48 -1.97
CA TYR A 335 -1.18 2.60 -3.42
C TYR A 335 -1.55 4.05 -3.82
N ARG A 336 -2.56 4.64 -3.19
CA ARG A 336 -2.98 6.01 -3.49
C ARG A 336 -1.90 7.06 -3.15
N ASN A 337 -1.21 6.91 -2.03
CA ASN A 337 -0.36 7.97 -1.48
C ASN A 337 1.14 7.79 -1.76
N MET A 338 1.58 6.58 -2.06
CA MET A 338 3.00 6.24 -2.28
C MET A 338 3.32 5.86 -3.72
N PHE A 339 2.33 5.43 -4.53
CA PHE A 339 2.50 5.25 -5.98
C PHE A 339 2.23 6.56 -6.72
N ARG A 340 2.96 7.61 -6.31
CA ARG A 340 2.85 8.95 -6.87
C ARG A 340 4.16 9.41 -7.48
N HIS A 341 4.05 10.29 -8.46
CA HIS A 341 5.19 10.91 -9.12
C HIS A 341 6.13 11.64 -8.17
N LEU A 342 5.61 12.17 -7.06
CA LEU A 342 6.37 12.81 -6.01
C LEU A 342 5.69 12.51 -4.68
N ILE A 343 6.49 12.12 -3.69
CA ILE A 343 6.08 11.99 -2.29
C ILE A 343 7.00 12.86 -1.43
N PRO A 344 6.57 13.28 -0.23
CA PRO A 344 7.38 14.16 0.63
C PRO A 344 8.75 13.57 0.97
N SER A 345 8.81 12.24 1.16
CA SER A 345 10.05 11.48 1.42
C SER A 345 11.10 11.56 0.31
N ASP A 346 10.71 11.93 -0.91
CA ASP A 346 11.67 12.15 -2.02
C ASP A 346 12.45 13.47 -1.86
N LEU A 347 11.97 14.39 -1.03
CA LEU A 347 12.58 15.71 -0.82
C LEU A 347 13.74 15.67 0.17
N ASP A 348 13.96 14.53 0.84
CA ASP A 348 15.07 14.36 1.78
C ASP A 348 16.42 14.22 1.09
N ALA A 349 16.40 13.67 -0.13
CA ALA A 349 17.60 13.42 -0.90
C ALA A 349 17.83 14.56 -1.89
N GLU A 350 18.85 15.37 -1.64
CA GLU A 350 19.26 16.41 -2.58
C GLU A 350 19.81 15.77 -3.87
N GLU A 351 19.14 16.05 -5.00
CA GLU A 351 19.56 15.57 -6.32
C GLU A 351 20.65 16.49 -6.87
N ARG A 352 21.86 15.96 -7.06
CA ARG A 352 22.94 16.69 -7.71
C ARG A 352 22.78 16.71 -9.23
N PRO A 353 23.16 17.82 -9.90
CA PRO A 353 23.15 17.87 -11.35
C PRO A 353 24.14 16.85 -11.92
N ILE A 354 23.73 16.19 -13.02
CA ILE A 354 24.59 15.27 -13.76
C ILE A 354 25.49 16.10 -14.69
N GLU A 355 26.79 15.81 -14.71
CA GLU A 355 27.75 16.41 -15.66
C GLU A 355 27.42 16.12 -17.12
N LYS A 356 27.82 17.01 -18.04
CA LYS A 356 27.50 16.89 -19.47
C LYS A 356 27.99 15.58 -20.09
N GLU A 357 29.16 15.10 -19.69
CA GLU A 357 29.72 13.85 -20.23
C GLU A 357 28.90 12.62 -19.79
N GLU A 358 28.45 12.61 -18.54
CA GLU A 358 27.58 11.55 -18.02
C GLU A 358 26.19 11.60 -18.66
N GLN A 359 25.65 12.79 -18.93
CA GLN A 359 24.41 12.93 -19.71
C GLN A 359 24.57 12.36 -21.13
N LYS A 360 25.71 12.60 -21.78
CA LYS A 360 26.03 12.05 -23.10
C LYS A 360 26.20 10.53 -23.06
N ARG A 361 26.90 9.99 -22.05
CA ARG A 361 27.02 8.54 -21.80
C ARG A 361 25.64 7.90 -21.67
N PHE A 362 24.79 8.46 -20.82
CA PHE A 362 23.43 7.97 -20.60
C PHE A 362 22.62 8.01 -21.90
N ALA A 363 22.64 9.14 -22.62
CA ALA A 363 21.93 9.29 -23.88
C ALA A 363 22.39 8.25 -24.91
N ASN A 364 23.69 8.03 -25.07
CA ASN A 364 24.23 7.04 -26.00
C ASN A 364 23.82 5.61 -25.64
N LEU A 365 23.82 5.28 -24.35
CA LEU A 365 23.43 3.94 -23.88
C LEU A 365 21.96 3.65 -24.17
N TYR A 366 21.07 4.60 -23.91
CA TYR A 366 19.62 4.38 -24.01
C TYR A 366 19.00 4.82 -25.34
N ALA A 367 19.69 5.62 -26.16
CA ALA A 367 19.20 6.10 -27.46
C ALA A 367 18.76 4.95 -28.38
N ASN A 368 19.49 3.83 -28.35
CA ASN A 368 19.25 2.69 -29.23
C ASN A 368 18.46 1.55 -28.57
N ILE A 369 18.29 1.56 -27.25
CA ILE A 369 17.75 0.40 -26.50
C ILE A 369 16.29 0.63 -26.06
N THR A 370 15.93 1.83 -25.58
CA THR A 370 14.66 2.02 -24.86
C THR A 370 13.71 3.07 -25.44
N ARG A 371 13.99 3.66 -26.62
CA ARG A 371 13.13 4.64 -27.33
C ARG A 371 12.35 5.59 -26.40
N GLY A 372 13.01 6.16 -25.39
CA GLY A 372 12.40 7.17 -24.49
C GLY A 372 11.70 6.66 -23.23
N ASN A 373 11.76 5.35 -22.92
CA ASN A 373 11.18 4.80 -21.68
C ASN A 373 12.01 5.07 -20.41
N ILE A 374 13.28 5.44 -20.54
CA ILE A 374 14.17 5.73 -19.41
C ILE A 374 14.79 7.12 -19.61
N ARG A 375 14.70 7.96 -18.59
CA ARG A 375 15.13 9.37 -18.65
C ARG A 375 16.27 9.63 -17.68
N PRO A 376 17.21 10.55 -18.00
CA PRO A 376 18.38 10.81 -17.15
C PRO A 376 18.03 11.22 -15.72
N ARG A 377 16.87 11.87 -15.53
CA ARG A 377 16.41 12.41 -14.24
C ARG A 377 15.30 11.60 -13.58
N ASP A 378 15.01 10.40 -14.08
CA ASP A 378 14.03 9.52 -13.45
C ASP A 378 14.36 9.35 -11.96
N ARG A 379 13.34 9.36 -11.12
CA ARG A 379 13.49 9.12 -9.68
C ARG A 379 13.40 7.62 -9.41
N TYR A 380 14.12 7.12 -8.41
CA TYR A 380 14.10 5.71 -8.04
C TYR A 380 13.74 5.58 -6.56
N ARG A 381 12.92 4.58 -6.23
CA ARG A 381 12.59 4.17 -4.86
C ARG A 381 12.77 2.66 -4.79
N VAL A 382 13.53 2.18 -3.82
CA VAL A 382 13.77 0.74 -3.63
C VAL A 382 13.19 0.33 -2.28
N ILE A 383 12.28 -0.64 -2.29
CA ILE A 383 11.62 -1.14 -1.06
C ILE A 383 11.69 -2.66 -1.03
N VAL A 384 12.36 -3.19 -0.02
CA VAL A 384 12.34 -4.61 0.32
C VAL A 384 11.11 -4.92 1.15
N CYS A 385 10.26 -5.80 0.65
CA CYS A 385 8.98 -6.15 1.25
C CYS A 385 8.60 -7.61 0.99
N HIS A 386 7.33 -7.91 0.74
CA HIS A 386 6.77 -9.25 0.79
C HIS A 386 5.89 -9.56 -0.43
N ALA A 387 5.60 -10.84 -0.66
CA ALA A 387 4.99 -11.28 -1.89
C ALA A 387 3.52 -10.84 -2.03
N ASN A 388 2.70 -10.93 -0.98
CA ASN A 388 1.25 -10.74 -1.12
C ASN A 388 0.90 -9.30 -1.46
N ILE A 389 1.61 -8.34 -0.86
CA ILE A 389 1.40 -6.93 -1.18
C ILE A 389 1.83 -6.58 -2.60
N ILE A 390 2.93 -7.16 -3.09
CA ILE A 390 3.40 -6.90 -4.47
C ILE A 390 2.35 -7.41 -5.46
N ARG A 391 1.87 -8.64 -5.26
CA ARG A 391 0.81 -9.25 -6.08
C ARG A 391 -0.46 -8.38 -6.09
N TRP A 392 -0.85 -7.86 -4.93
CA TRP A 392 -2.02 -6.99 -4.82
C TRP A 392 -1.82 -5.66 -5.56
N PHE A 393 -0.65 -5.01 -5.44
CA PHE A 393 -0.35 -3.77 -6.18
C PHE A 393 -0.32 -3.99 -7.70
N ILE A 394 0.11 -5.16 -8.17
CA ILE A 394 0.02 -5.53 -9.58
C ILE A 394 -1.45 -5.58 -10.03
N CYS A 395 -2.32 -6.21 -9.25
CA CYS A 395 -3.77 -6.25 -9.55
C CYS A 395 -4.35 -4.84 -9.65
N GLN A 396 -4.03 -3.96 -8.69
CA GLN A 396 -4.48 -2.56 -8.70
C GLN A 396 -3.97 -1.79 -9.93
N THR A 397 -2.72 -2.04 -10.33
CA THR A 397 -2.12 -1.39 -11.51
C THR A 397 -2.84 -1.77 -12.80
N PHE A 398 -3.35 -3.00 -12.89
CA PHE A 398 -4.17 -3.44 -14.02
C PHE A 398 -5.66 -3.08 -13.90
N GLY A 399 -6.08 -2.44 -12.80
CA GLY A 399 -7.49 -2.15 -12.55
C GLY A 399 -8.33 -3.40 -12.28
N ILE A 400 -7.69 -4.46 -11.79
CA ILE A 400 -8.33 -5.75 -11.46
C ILE A 400 -8.61 -5.79 -9.96
N ASP A 401 -9.80 -6.27 -9.58
CA ASP A 401 -10.09 -6.59 -8.18
C ASP A 401 -9.18 -7.72 -7.71
N GLY A 402 -8.47 -7.50 -6.59
CA GLY A 402 -7.53 -8.48 -6.05
C GLY A 402 -8.22 -9.76 -5.57
N GLU A 403 -9.49 -9.67 -5.17
CA GLU A 403 -10.27 -10.79 -4.63
C GLU A 403 -10.28 -11.99 -5.58
N GLY A 404 -9.70 -13.09 -5.11
CA GLY A 404 -9.56 -14.35 -5.84
C GLY A 404 -8.53 -14.33 -6.98
N VAL A 405 -7.72 -13.28 -7.12
CA VAL A 405 -6.80 -13.10 -8.24
C VAL A 405 -5.34 -13.02 -7.81
N TRP A 406 -5.04 -12.29 -6.73
CA TRP A 406 -3.65 -11.95 -6.41
C TRP A 406 -2.77 -13.19 -6.12
N GLY A 407 -3.35 -14.29 -5.61
CA GLY A 407 -2.64 -15.55 -5.39
C GLY A 407 -2.23 -16.31 -6.66
N LYS A 408 -2.76 -15.93 -7.84
CA LYS A 408 -2.44 -16.58 -9.12
C LYS A 408 -1.03 -16.27 -9.63
N MET A 409 -0.30 -15.40 -8.93
CA MET A 409 1.05 -14.96 -9.30
C MET A 409 2.10 -15.65 -8.43
N ARG A 410 2.96 -16.48 -9.05
CA ARG A 410 4.16 -17.02 -8.38
C ARG A 410 5.14 -15.87 -8.11
N TYR A 411 5.80 -15.91 -6.96
CA TYR A 411 6.77 -14.88 -6.56
C TYR A 411 7.97 -15.54 -5.91
N HIS A 412 9.16 -15.28 -6.41
CA HIS A 412 10.38 -15.86 -5.88
C HIS A 412 11.00 -14.95 -4.84
N HIS A 413 11.73 -15.53 -3.88
CA HIS A 413 12.59 -14.78 -2.96
C HIS A 413 13.58 -13.93 -3.75
N CYS A 414 13.80 -12.69 -3.30
CA CYS A 414 14.58 -11.69 -4.05
C CYS A 414 14.06 -11.38 -5.47
N GLY A 415 12.83 -11.76 -5.80
CA GLY A 415 12.18 -11.35 -7.05
C GLY A 415 11.97 -9.84 -7.09
N ILE A 416 12.42 -9.21 -8.17
CA ILE A 416 12.38 -7.76 -8.38
C ILE A 416 11.15 -7.39 -9.23
N THR A 417 10.45 -6.34 -8.82
CA THR A 417 9.25 -5.82 -9.49
C THR A 417 9.38 -4.33 -9.65
N GLU A 418 9.11 -3.79 -10.83
CA GLU A 418 9.29 -2.37 -11.09
C GLU A 418 8.02 -1.73 -11.65
N PHE A 419 7.65 -0.59 -11.08
CA PHE A 419 6.54 0.24 -11.54
C PHE A 419 7.00 1.58 -12.11
N GLU A 420 6.44 1.88 -13.28
CA GLU A 420 6.05 3.14 -13.91
C GLU A 420 5.28 4.18 -13.10
N ILE A 421 5.77 5.38 -12.78
CA ILE A 421 4.85 6.47 -12.36
C ILE A 421 5.19 7.77 -13.09
N ASP A 422 4.33 8.17 -14.03
CA ASP A 422 4.50 9.44 -14.76
C ASP A 422 3.96 10.64 -13.98
N SER A 423 4.23 11.86 -14.45
CA SER A 423 3.84 13.09 -13.75
C SER A 423 2.34 13.29 -13.63
N VAL A 424 1.53 12.68 -14.48
CA VAL A 424 0.07 12.79 -14.44
C VAL A 424 -0.54 11.74 -13.49
N GLY A 425 0.26 10.78 -13.02
CA GLY A 425 -0.15 9.74 -12.08
C GLY A 425 -0.57 8.44 -12.76
N ASN A 426 -0.26 8.25 -14.06
CA ASN A 426 -0.44 6.93 -14.66
C ASN A 426 0.62 5.98 -14.11
N ILE A 427 0.17 4.77 -13.77
CA ILE A 427 1.03 3.72 -13.23
C ILE A 427 1.16 2.62 -14.29
N ARG A 428 2.38 2.14 -14.53
CA ARG A 428 2.65 1.01 -15.45
C ARG A 428 3.49 -0.05 -14.75
N LEU A 429 3.26 -1.32 -15.05
CA LEU A 429 4.16 -2.39 -14.62
C LEU A 429 5.29 -2.56 -15.65
N CYS A 430 6.54 -2.34 -15.24
CA CYS A 430 7.72 -2.46 -16.11
C CYS A 430 8.29 -3.89 -16.12
N SER A 431 8.39 -4.49 -14.93
CA SER A 431 8.80 -5.90 -14.78
C SER A 431 8.13 -6.52 -13.56
N MET A 432 7.94 -7.83 -13.61
CA MET A 432 7.30 -8.61 -12.55
C MET A 432 8.18 -9.81 -12.20
N ASN A 433 8.45 -9.98 -10.90
CA ASN A 433 9.14 -11.15 -10.34
C ASN A 433 10.44 -11.53 -11.09
N HIS A 434 11.24 -10.52 -11.45
CA HIS A 434 12.48 -10.71 -12.19
C HIS A 434 13.57 -11.31 -11.27
N THR A 435 14.08 -12.48 -11.66
CA THR A 435 15.12 -13.23 -10.93
C THR A 435 16.35 -13.52 -11.76
N GLY A 436 16.56 -12.83 -12.89
CA GLY A 436 17.68 -13.10 -13.80
C GLY A 436 19.08 -12.90 -13.18
N HIS A 437 19.17 -12.25 -12.02
CA HIS A 437 20.39 -12.10 -11.23
C HIS A 437 20.71 -13.31 -10.34
N LEU A 438 19.78 -14.26 -10.21
CA LEU A 438 19.94 -15.48 -9.43
C LEU A 438 20.25 -16.65 -10.36
N ARG A 439 21.17 -17.53 -9.94
CA ARG A 439 21.33 -18.84 -10.57
C ARG A 439 20.13 -19.72 -10.25
N GLN A 440 19.87 -20.71 -11.09
CA GLN A 440 18.66 -21.55 -11.00
C GLN A 440 18.50 -22.23 -9.64
N GLU A 441 19.61 -22.63 -9.00
CA GLU A 441 19.63 -23.28 -7.69
C GLU A 441 19.26 -22.34 -6.54
N LEU A 442 19.32 -21.04 -6.78
CA LEU A 442 18.96 -19.99 -5.83
C LEU A 442 17.56 -19.44 -6.07
N VAL A 443 16.84 -19.88 -7.10
CA VAL A 443 15.46 -19.46 -7.33
C VAL A 443 14.54 -20.30 -6.46
N THR A 444 14.06 -19.72 -5.36
CA THR A 444 13.15 -20.39 -4.42
C THR A 444 11.90 -19.55 -4.17
N GLU A 445 10.84 -20.22 -3.73
CA GLU A 445 9.61 -19.57 -3.29
C GLU A 445 9.04 -20.32 -2.08
N SER A 446 8.35 -19.58 -1.23
CA SER A 446 7.45 -20.12 -0.20
C SER A 446 6.11 -19.42 -0.32
N PHE A 447 5.03 -20.12 0.04
CA PHE A 447 3.68 -19.60 0.03
C PHE A 447 3.35 -18.84 1.32
#